data_AF-A0A158FGS3-F1
#
_entry.id   AF-A0A158FGS3-F1
#
_cell.length_a   1.000
_cell.length_b   1.000
_cell.length_c   1.000
_cell.angle_alpha   90.00
_cell.angle_beta   90.00
_cell.angle_gamma   90.00
#
_symmetry.space_group_name_H-M   'P 1'
#
loop_
_entity.id
_entity.type
_entity.pdbx_description
1 polymer ?
#
loop_
_entity_poly.entity_id
_entity_poly.type
_entity_poly.pdbx_seq_one_letter_code
_entity_poly.pdbx_strand_id
1 'polypeptide(L)'
;MERLNFRPSFHGRVKRGRDYVLVDDVTTLGGTLCDLADFVIRGGGTPVAAVVIVNASRSGKLYANQKTVNLLEARFGNEIREILNIAPHALTFDEAQYLIGFRSAEEIRGRSAQAREKTDIRLRAKGILLAQAGNPQKMMRRRNRFPGGSAKPVTSHWIGKQRK
;
A
#
# COMPACT_ATOMS: atom_id res chain seq x y z
N MET A 1 -11.47 2.42 6.06
CA MET A 1 -11.19 3.58 5.17
C MET A 1 -9.81 4.22 5.35
N GLU A 2 -9.35 4.55 6.56
CA GLU A 2 -8.05 5.25 6.72
C GLU A 2 -6.89 4.57 5.98
N ARG A 3 -6.72 3.25 6.14
CA ARG A 3 -5.66 2.48 5.44
C ARG A 3 -5.81 2.44 3.90
N LEU A 4 -7.03 2.54 3.38
CA LEU A 4 -7.30 2.62 1.94
C LEU A 4 -6.93 3.99 1.37
N ASN A 5 -7.14 5.06 2.15
CA ASN A 5 -6.77 6.42 1.76
C ASN A 5 -5.27 6.67 1.84
N PHE A 6 -4.61 6.13 2.86
CA PHE A 6 -3.20 6.38 3.16
C PHE A 6 -2.36 5.14 2.90
N ARG A 7 -2.24 4.82 1.61
CA ARG A 7 -1.41 3.69 1.18
C ARG A 7 0.08 4.00 1.38
N PRO A 8 0.85 3.04 1.90
CA PRO A 8 2.30 3.17 2.04
C PRO A 8 2.99 3.23 0.68
N SER A 9 4.16 3.86 0.66
CA SER A 9 5.11 3.75 -0.44
C SER A 9 6.37 3.03 0.02
N PHE A 10 7.08 2.43 -0.93
CA PHE A 10 8.28 1.64 -0.67
C PHE A 10 9.47 2.19 -1.46
N HIS A 11 10.66 1.89 -0.98
CA HIS A 11 11.92 2.29 -1.61
C HIS A 11 12.96 1.19 -1.41
N GLY A 12 13.99 1.23 -2.25
CA GLY A 12 15.04 0.22 -2.27
C GLY A 12 15.20 -0.36 -3.68
N ARG A 13 16.25 -1.14 -3.87
CA ARG A 13 16.55 -1.75 -5.16
C ARG A 13 15.84 -3.10 -5.25
N VAL A 14 14.98 -3.26 -6.25
CA VAL A 14 14.47 -4.56 -6.69
C VAL A 14 15.43 -5.11 -7.74
N LYS A 15 16.03 -6.27 -7.47
CA LYS A 15 16.73 -7.08 -8.48
C LYS A 15 15.70 -7.76 -9.38
N ARG A 16 15.76 -7.48 -10.68
CA ARG A 16 14.89 -8.06 -11.71
C ARG A 16 15.09 -9.58 -11.83
N GLY A 17 14.02 -10.30 -12.15
CA GLY A 17 14.01 -11.75 -12.35
C GLY A 17 14.33 -12.56 -11.09
N ARG A 18 14.14 -11.98 -9.91
CA ARG A 18 14.37 -12.65 -8.62
C ARG A 18 13.07 -12.85 -7.88
N ASP A 19 13.02 -13.94 -7.14
CA ASP A 19 11.93 -14.26 -6.23
C ASP A 19 12.09 -13.53 -4.89
N TYR A 20 10.98 -13.10 -4.32
CA TYR A 20 10.91 -12.35 -3.07
C TYR A 20 9.93 -13.00 -2.09
N VAL A 21 10.39 -13.15 -0.86
CA VAL A 21 9.51 -13.43 0.28
C VAL A 21 9.22 -12.11 0.98
N LEU A 22 7.95 -11.76 1.09
CA LEU A 22 7.49 -10.56 1.77
C LEU A 22 7.36 -10.88 3.26
N VAL A 23 7.88 -10.01 4.13
CA VAL A 23 7.86 -10.23 5.58
C VAL A 23 7.27 -9.02 6.27
N ASP A 24 6.34 -9.24 7.20
CA ASP A 24 5.76 -8.21 8.06
C ASP A 24 5.59 -8.77 9.48
N ASP A 25 5.51 -7.91 10.49
CA ASP A 25 5.22 -8.36 11.85
C ASP A 25 3.74 -8.76 11.97
N VAL A 26 2.84 -7.84 11.64
CA VAL A 26 1.40 -7.98 11.81
C VAL A 26 0.68 -7.49 10.56
N THR A 27 -0.16 -8.35 9.99
CA THR A 27 -1.13 -7.94 8.98
C THR A 27 -2.53 -7.82 9.55
N THR A 28 -3.28 -6.81 9.12
CA THR A 28 -4.70 -6.62 9.46
C THR A 28 -5.55 -6.75 8.21
N LEU A 29 -5.50 -5.79 7.29
CA LEU A 29 -6.22 -5.87 6.01
C LEU A 29 -5.37 -6.51 4.90
N GLY A 30 -4.09 -6.78 5.10
CA GLY A 30 -3.18 -7.24 4.03
C GLY A 30 -2.67 -6.14 3.10
N GLY A 31 -3.19 -4.91 3.20
CA GLY A 31 -2.88 -3.86 2.25
C GLY A 31 -1.39 -3.52 2.12
N THR A 32 -0.64 -3.52 3.24
CA THR A 32 0.80 -3.24 3.21
C THR A 32 1.58 -4.31 2.43
N LEU A 33 1.24 -5.59 2.59
CA LEU A 33 1.85 -6.67 1.82
C LEU A 33 1.48 -6.57 0.34
N CYS A 34 0.25 -6.19 0.02
CA CYS A 34 -0.19 -6.01 -1.36
C CYS A 34 0.57 -4.86 -2.06
N ASP A 35 0.71 -3.71 -1.41
CA ASP A 35 1.47 -2.58 -1.96
C ASP A 35 2.97 -2.90 -2.09
N LEU A 36 3.53 -3.69 -1.17
CA LEU A 36 4.91 -4.17 -1.26
C LEU A 36 5.08 -5.16 -2.42
N ALA A 37 4.11 -6.06 -2.63
CA ALA A 37 4.09 -6.97 -3.77
C ALA A 37 4.07 -6.18 -5.09
N ASP A 38 3.21 -5.18 -5.21
CA ASP A 38 3.16 -4.29 -6.37
C ASP A 38 4.50 -3.56 -6.61
N PHE A 39 5.11 -3.02 -5.56
CA PHE A 39 6.44 -2.39 -5.66
C PHE A 39 7.50 -3.35 -6.21
N VAL A 40 7.52 -4.60 -5.73
CA VAL A 40 8.43 -5.64 -6.21
C VAL A 40 8.14 -6.01 -7.67
N ILE A 41 6.87 -6.20 -8.04
CA ILE A 41 6.44 -6.54 -9.40
C ILE A 41 6.84 -5.44 -10.38
N ARG A 42 6.55 -4.17 -10.07
CA ARG A 42 6.97 -3.01 -10.89
C ARG A 42 8.49 -2.88 -10.99
N GLY A 43 9.22 -3.32 -9.97
CA GLY A 43 10.68 -3.44 -9.98
C GLY A 43 11.22 -4.62 -10.80
N GLY A 44 10.34 -5.48 -11.35
CA GLY A 44 10.67 -6.67 -12.14
C GLY A 44 11.04 -7.89 -11.31
N GLY A 45 10.73 -7.90 -10.01
CA GLY A 45 10.83 -9.08 -9.15
C GLY A 45 9.51 -9.85 -9.08
N THR A 46 9.55 -11.04 -8.49
CA THR A 46 8.40 -11.93 -8.34
C THR A 46 8.15 -12.21 -6.86
N PRO A 47 7.08 -11.68 -6.24
CA PRO A 47 6.67 -12.08 -4.90
C PRO A 47 6.19 -13.54 -4.93
N VAL A 48 6.83 -14.43 -4.16
CA VAL A 48 6.49 -15.87 -4.15
C VAL A 48 5.81 -16.31 -2.85
N ALA A 49 6.00 -15.56 -1.77
CA ALA A 49 5.38 -15.85 -0.48
C ALA A 49 5.25 -14.58 0.37
N ALA A 50 4.35 -14.61 1.35
CA ALA A 50 4.28 -13.64 2.43
C ALA A 50 4.32 -14.38 3.77
N VAL A 51 5.17 -13.91 4.68
CA VAL A 51 5.34 -14.44 6.03
C VAL A 51 5.03 -13.33 7.02
N VAL A 52 4.14 -13.63 7.96
CA VAL A 52 3.78 -12.71 9.04
C VAL A 52 3.86 -13.43 10.37
N ILE A 53 4.21 -12.69 11.43
CA ILE A 53 4.17 -13.25 12.80
C ILE A 53 2.71 -13.34 13.25
N VAL A 54 1.90 -12.31 12.96
CA VAL A 54 0.48 -12.28 13.33
C VAL A 54 -0.39 -11.92 12.12
N ASN A 55 -1.44 -12.71 11.91
CA ASN A 55 -2.52 -12.37 10.99
C ASN A 55 -3.77 -12.00 11.80
N ALA A 56 -4.04 -10.69 11.90
CA ALA A 56 -5.22 -10.12 12.56
C ALA A 56 -6.35 -9.80 11.58
N SER A 57 -6.30 -10.32 10.34
CA SER A 57 -7.41 -10.22 9.39
C SER A 57 -8.60 -11.04 9.85
N ARG A 58 -9.81 -10.62 9.46
CA ARG A 58 -11.03 -11.38 9.80
C ARG A 58 -11.16 -12.62 8.93
N SER A 59 -10.73 -12.54 7.68
CA SER A 59 -10.88 -13.62 6.70
C SER A 59 -9.71 -14.59 6.63
N GLY A 60 -8.53 -14.20 7.12
CA GLY A 60 -7.29 -14.93 6.87
C GLY A 60 -6.77 -14.82 5.43
N LYS A 61 -7.44 -14.06 4.55
CA LYS A 61 -7.18 -14.06 3.10
C LYS A 61 -6.55 -12.74 2.64
N LEU A 62 -5.49 -12.84 1.84
CA LEU A 62 -4.83 -11.67 1.24
C LEU A 62 -5.49 -11.22 -0.06
N TYR A 63 -6.04 -12.13 -0.86
CA TYR A 63 -6.56 -11.81 -2.19
C TYR A 63 -8.09 -11.84 -2.24
N ALA A 64 -8.68 -10.83 -2.88
CA ALA A 64 -10.11 -10.80 -3.14
C ALA A 64 -10.51 -11.93 -4.12
N ASN A 65 -11.73 -12.45 -3.94
CA ASN A 65 -12.26 -13.45 -4.86
C ASN A 65 -12.68 -12.78 -6.18
N GLN A 66 -12.55 -13.50 -7.30
CA GLN A 66 -12.83 -12.93 -8.63
C GLN A 66 -14.27 -12.42 -8.77
N LYS A 67 -15.25 -13.09 -8.13
CA LYS A 67 -16.66 -12.68 -8.18
C LYS A 67 -16.87 -11.30 -7.56
N THR A 68 -16.27 -11.05 -6.39
CA THR A 68 -16.31 -9.77 -5.69
C THR A 68 -15.55 -8.71 -6.46
N VAL A 69 -14.39 -9.03 -7.05
CA VAL A 69 -13.65 -8.10 -7.91
C VAL A 69 -14.49 -7.68 -9.10
N ASN A 70 -15.09 -8.62 -9.83
CA ASN A 70 -15.94 -8.33 -10.99
C ASN A 70 -17.15 -7.46 -10.60
N LEU A 71 -17.76 -7.75 -9.45
CA LEU A 71 -18.89 -6.97 -8.96
C LEU A 71 -18.49 -5.55 -8.54
N LEU A 72 -17.32 -5.39 -7.92
CA LEU A 72 -16.77 -4.07 -7.61
C LEU A 72 -16.40 -3.30 -8.89
N GLU A 73 -15.82 -3.99 -9.87
CA GLU A 73 -15.50 -3.41 -11.17
C GLU A 73 -16.76 -2.88 -11.85
N ALA A 74 -17.84 -3.67 -11.88
CA ALA A 74 -19.10 -3.29 -12.50
C ALA A 74 -19.84 -2.16 -11.75
N ARG A 75 -19.75 -2.12 -10.41
CA ARG A 75 -20.48 -1.14 -9.59
C ARG A 75 -19.74 0.18 -9.39
N PHE A 76 -18.43 0.11 -9.13
CA PHE A 76 -17.63 1.22 -8.61
C PHE A 76 -16.21 1.27 -9.21
N GLY A 77 -15.97 0.61 -10.35
CA GLY A 77 -14.61 0.41 -10.86
C GLY A 77 -13.87 1.73 -11.13
N ASN A 78 -14.55 2.72 -11.73
CA ASN A 78 -13.96 4.01 -12.03
C ASN A 78 -13.74 4.81 -10.74
N GLU A 79 -14.72 4.81 -9.85
CA GLU A 79 -14.71 5.58 -8.62
C GLU A 79 -13.68 5.05 -7.62
N ILE A 80 -13.47 3.74 -7.56
CA ILE A 80 -12.38 3.15 -6.75
C ILE A 80 -11.02 3.63 -7.27
N ARG A 81 -10.82 3.68 -8.60
CA ARG A 81 -9.58 4.19 -9.20
C ARG A 81 -9.39 5.68 -8.94
N GLU A 82 -10.44 6.48 -9.08
CA GLU A 82 -10.37 7.93 -8.85
C GLU A 82 -10.19 8.31 -7.38
N ILE A 83 -10.95 7.68 -6.48
CA ILE A 83 -11.02 8.08 -5.07
C ILE A 83 -9.85 7.51 -4.27
N LEU A 84 -9.54 6.22 -4.50
CA LEU A 84 -8.56 5.47 -3.71
C LEU A 84 -7.23 5.28 -4.44
N ASN A 85 -7.17 5.51 -5.75
CA ASN A 85 -5.99 5.28 -6.57
C ASN A 85 -5.50 3.81 -6.52
N ILE A 86 -6.46 2.88 -6.59
CA ILE A 86 -6.23 1.42 -6.58
C ILE A 86 -7.10 0.81 -7.68
N ALA A 87 -6.59 -0.20 -8.39
CA ALA A 87 -7.43 -0.98 -9.29
C ALA A 87 -8.24 -2.01 -8.48
N PRO A 88 -9.53 -2.29 -8.79
CA PRO A 88 -10.35 -3.21 -7.99
C PRO A 88 -9.76 -4.62 -7.81
N HIS A 89 -9.02 -5.14 -8.79
CA HIS A 89 -8.33 -6.42 -8.69
C HIS A 89 -7.11 -6.41 -7.74
N ALA A 90 -6.58 -5.23 -7.41
CA ALA A 90 -5.48 -5.05 -6.47
C ALA A 90 -5.96 -4.90 -5.01
N LEU A 91 -7.27 -4.95 -4.75
CA LEU A 91 -7.81 -4.93 -3.40
C LEU A 91 -7.57 -6.27 -2.70
N THR A 92 -7.26 -6.21 -1.41
CA THR A 92 -7.24 -7.41 -0.59
C THR A 92 -8.65 -7.92 -0.33
N PHE A 93 -8.78 -9.16 0.20
CA PHE A 93 -10.09 -9.72 0.49
C PHE A 93 -10.91 -8.83 1.43
N ASP A 94 -10.35 -8.45 2.58
CA ASP A 94 -11.05 -7.65 3.59
C ASP A 94 -11.34 -6.22 3.07
N GLU A 95 -10.47 -5.65 2.24
CA GLU A 95 -10.71 -4.36 1.57
C GLU A 95 -11.87 -4.44 0.58
N ALA A 96 -11.91 -5.48 -0.25
CA ALA A 96 -12.98 -5.71 -1.21
C ALA A 96 -14.32 -5.99 -0.54
N GLN A 97 -14.34 -6.80 0.53
CA GLN A 97 -15.54 -7.05 1.33
C GLN A 97 -16.04 -5.80 2.05
N TYR A 98 -15.14 -4.91 2.45
CA TYR A 98 -15.53 -3.62 3.00
C TYR A 98 -16.17 -2.72 1.93
N LEU A 99 -15.57 -2.65 0.74
CA LEU A 99 -16.03 -1.77 -0.35
C LEU A 99 -17.34 -2.25 -1.01
N ILE A 100 -17.58 -3.56 -1.08
CA ILE A 100 -18.81 -4.08 -1.69
C ILE A 100 -20.06 -3.76 -0.86
N GLY A 101 -19.90 -3.54 0.45
CA GLY A 101 -20.99 -3.20 1.36
C GLY A 101 -21.55 -1.78 1.19
N PHE A 102 -20.88 -0.93 0.41
CA PHE A 102 -21.36 0.43 0.10
C PHE A 102 -22.53 0.41 -0.87
N ARG A 103 -23.48 1.34 -0.70
CA ARG A 103 -24.65 1.46 -1.56
C ARG A 103 -24.38 2.29 -2.82
N SER A 104 -23.56 3.33 -2.70
CA SER A 104 -23.21 4.24 -3.80
C SER A 104 -21.75 4.71 -3.75
N ALA A 105 -21.27 5.25 -4.87
CA ALA A 105 -19.96 5.88 -4.94
C ALA A 105 -19.84 7.11 -4.03
N GLU A 106 -20.93 7.86 -3.85
CA GLU A 106 -20.99 9.04 -2.98
C GLU A 106 -20.74 8.65 -1.52
N GLU A 107 -21.22 7.48 -1.10
CA GLU A 107 -20.95 6.94 0.23
C GLU A 107 -19.45 6.62 0.40
N ILE A 108 -18.81 6.06 -0.63
CA ILE A 108 -17.36 5.81 -0.65
C ILE A 108 -16.60 7.14 -0.57
N ARG A 109 -16.97 8.15 -1.36
CA ARG A 109 -16.38 9.51 -1.32
C ARG A 109 -16.51 10.11 0.06
N GLY A 110 -17.72 10.07 0.64
CA GLY A 110 -18.00 10.62 1.97
C GLY A 110 -17.16 9.95 3.06
N ARG A 111 -17.08 8.61 3.08
CA ARG A 111 -16.23 7.90 4.05
C ARG A 111 -14.75 8.16 3.82
N SER A 112 -14.32 8.31 2.58
CA SER A 112 -12.93 8.65 2.25
C SER A 112 -12.59 10.05 2.77
N ALA A 113 -13.42 11.06 2.50
CA ALA A 113 -13.24 12.44 2.96
C ALA A 113 -13.19 12.53 4.49
N GLN A 114 -14.17 11.94 5.19
CA GLN A 114 -14.20 11.90 6.65
C GLN A 114 -12.96 11.24 7.26
N ALA A 115 -12.47 10.16 6.65
CA ALA A 115 -11.26 9.50 7.13
C ALA A 115 -9.99 10.33 6.89
N ARG A 116 -9.91 11.09 5.79
CA ARG A 116 -8.81 12.05 5.53
C ARG A 116 -8.82 13.15 6.59
N GLU A 117 -9.96 13.80 6.80
CA GLU A 117 -10.11 14.87 7.79
C GLU A 117 -9.74 14.42 9.21
N LYS A 118 -10.25 13.27 9.66
CA LYS A 118 -9.89 12.71 10.98
C LYS A 118 -8.38 12.45 11.12
N THR A 119 -7.76 11.98 10.03
CA THR A 119 -6.31 11.72 10.02
C THR A 119 -5.52 13.02 10.08
N ASP A 120 -5.94 14.04 9.32
CA ASP A 120 -5.34 15.37 9.33
C ASP A 120 -5.42 16.03 10.71
N ILE A 121 -6.59 15.97 11.36
CA ILE A 121 -6.78 16.48 12.73
C ILE A 121 -5.83 15.76 13.70
N ARG A 122 -5.75 14.43 13.62
CA ARG A 122 -4.87 13.62 14.48
C ARG A 122 -3.39 13.92 14.26
N LEU A 123 -2.97 14.17 13.03
CA LEU A 123 -1.58 14.49 12.70
C LEU A 123 -1.22 15.92 13.12
N ARG A 124 -2.13 16.88 12.94
CA ARG A 124 -1.95 18.26 13.44
C ARG A 124 -1.84 18.30 14.96
N ALA A 125 -2.64 17.51 15.68
CA ALA A 125 -2.51 17.36 17.14
C ALA A 125 -1.14 16.81 17.57
N LYS A 126 -0.43 16.13 16.67
CA LYS A 126 0.95 15.63 16.87
C LYS A 126 2.03 16.55 16.29
N GLY A 127 1.66 17.74 15.80
CA GLY A 127 2.59 18.69 15.17
C GLY A 127 3.06 18.30 13.76
N ILE A 128 2.39 17.35 13.10
CA ILE A 128 2.74 16.88 11.75
C ILE A 128 1.80 17.52 10.72
N LEU A 129 2.35 18.25 9.76
CA LEU A 129 1.63 18.83 8.62
C LEU A 129 1.71 17.89 7.42
N LEU A 130 0.56 17.39 6.97
CA LEU A 130 0.45 16.75 5.66
C LEU A 130 0.59 17.82 4.58
N ALA A 131 1.68 17.76 3.80
CA ALA A 131 1.76 18.53 2.57
C ALA A 131 0.72 17.94 1.60
N GLN A 132 -0.16 18.79 1.06
CA GLN A 132 -1.05 18.36 -0.01
C GLN A 132 -0.21 17.75 -1.13
N ALA A 133 -0.63 16.59 -1.65
CA ALA A 133 0.11 15.82 -2.65
C ALA A 133 0.24 16.61 -3.97
N GLY A 134 1.19 17.54 -4.01
CA GLY A 134 1.60 18.31 -5.18
C GLY A 134 2.90 17.74 -5.73
N ASN A 135 2.80 17.17 -6.94
CA ASN A 135 3.85 16.84 -7.90
C ASN A 135 5.19 16.24 -7.36
N PRO A 136 5.46 14.93 -7.55
CA PRO A 136 6.67 14.26 -7.07
C PRO A 136 7.99 14.68 -7.75
N GLN A 137 7.97 15.57 -8.75
CA GLN A 137 9.17 15.90 -9.54
C GLN A 137 10.16 16.90 -8.93
N LYS A 138 9.96 17.41 -7.70
CA LYS A 138 10.87 18.43 -7.12
C LYS A 138 11.67 18.05 -5.87
N MET A 139 11.75 16.77 -5.52
CA MET A 139 12.66 16.29 -4.46
C MET A 139 13.83 15.48 -5.03
N MET A 140 14.69 16.13 -5.79
CA MET A 140 16.06 15.65 -5.98
C MET A 140 17.03 16.82 -5.91
N ARG A 141 17.69 16.98 -4.75
CA ARG A 141 19.10 17.37 -4.61
C ARG A 141 19.44 17.49 -3.13
N ARG A 142 20.06 16.44 -2.59
CA ARG A 142 21.16 16.56 -1.62
C ARG A 142 21.89 15.21 -1.54
N ARG A 143 22.99 15.12 -2.29
CA ARG A 143 24.01 14.07 -2.19
C ARG A 143 24.75 14.26 -0.87
N ASN A 144 24.79 13.25 -0.02
CA ASN A 144 25.90 13.07 0.92
C ASN A 144 26.63 11.77 0.57
N ARG A 145 27.93 11.91 0.29
CA ARG A 145 28.90 10.81 0.13
C ARG A 145 29.31 10.34 1.53
N PHE A 146 29.49 9.04 1.71
CA PHE A 146 30.39 8.50 2.71
C PHE A 146 31.18 7.32 2.13
N PRO A 147 32.44 7.10 2.58
CA PRO A 147 33.45 6.30 1.90
C PRO A 147 33.41 4.82 2.30
N GLY A 148 34.11 4.00 1.50
CA GLY A 148 34.03 2.54 1.51
C GLY A 148 34.70 1.83 2.68
N GLY A 149 34.28 0.59 2.87
CA GLY A 149 34.92 -0.45 3.66
C GLY A 149 34.58 -1.81 3.05
N SER A 150 35.60 -2.59 2.76
CA SER A 150 35.55 -3.89 2.09
C SER A 150 35.18 -5.03 3.05
N ALA A 151 34.01 -5.62 2.86
CA ALA A 151 33.67 -6.97 3.27
C ALA A 151 32.64 -7.50 2.27
N LYS A 152 32.84 -8.67 1.66
CA LYS A 152 31.86 -9.25 0.73
C LYS A 152 30.59 -9.60 1.51
N PRO A 153 29.45 -8.91 1.33
CA PRO A 153 28.24 -9.25 2.06
C PRO A 153 27.42 -10.23 1.23
N VAL A 154 26.77 -11.19 1.90
CA VAL A 154 25.49 -11.68 1.39
C VAL A 154 24.60 -10.44 1.30
N THR A 155 24.42 -9.89 0.08
CA THR A 155 23.78 -8.60 -0.07
C THR A 155 22.29 -8.72 0.22
N SER A 156 21.90 -8.58 1.50
CA SER A 156 20.52 -8.36 1.90
C SER A 156 20.11 -6.99 1.38
N HIS A 157 19.44 -6.99 0.23
CA HIS A 157 18.86 -5.79 -0.35
C HIS A 157 17.51 -5.57 0.32
N TRP A 158 17.53 -4.91 1.48
CA TRP A 158 16.32 -4.59 2.20
C TRP A 158 15.49 -3.54 1.44
N ILE A 159 14.19 -3.80 1.30
CA ILE A 159 13.21 -2.84 0.83
C ILE A 159 12.57 -2.19 2.06
N GLY A 160 12.67 -0.87 2.14
CA GLY A 160 12.13 -0.09 3.26
C GLY A 160 10.75 0.48 2.94
N LYS A 161 9.96 0.72 3.98
CA LYS A 161 8.69 1.45 3.92
C LYS A 161 8.93 2.93 4.18
N GLN A 162 8.54 3.79 3.24
CA GLN A 162 8.57 5.24 3.45
C GLN A 162 7.45 5.66 4.41
N ARG A 163 7.79 6.48 5.40
CA ARG A 163 6.79 7.14 6.25
C ARG A 163 6.41 8.46 5.57
N LYS A 164 5.12 8.60 5.25
CA LYS A 164 4.52 9.88 4.85
C LYS A 164 4.32 10.77 6.07
#